data_AF-A0A0C5WNE6-F1
#
_entry.id   AF-A0A0C5WNE6-F1
#
_cell.length_a   1.000
_cell.length_b   1.000
_cell.length_c   1.000
_cell.angle_alpha   90.00
_cell.angle_beta   90.00
_cell.angle_gamma   90.00
#
_symmetry.space_group_name_H-M   'P 1'
#
loop_
_entity.id
_entity.type
_entity.pdbx_description
1 polymer ?
#
loop_
_entity_poly.entity_id
_entity_poly.type
_entity_poly.pdbx_seq_one_letter_code
_entity_poly.pdbx_strand_id
1 'polypeptide(L)'
;MIKNLLFMSFLLMSVYGTTQNNAETDLVAIETEEQAETFLASKKDKKNKIIVFNEEKHKSILAKELFKLSKGGVKTNRNDYEKTHYKVIDKKETPYYRVSYIYLDGNKLNLQEINSLRKTILMKYQDGAPFDFLAKQYAMYESGKKGGDSGWFKAGDHSFDFENDITNGAYNNEEIFSLDIPETNSYYVILNSYKPKNISEIKVLKIVETL
;
A
#
# COMPACT_ATOMS: atom_id res chain seq x y z
N MET A 1 -55.29 -40.35 -52.86
CA MET A 1 -55.32 -39.37 -51.75
C MET A 1 -54.57 -39.96 -50.56
N ILE A 2 -53.80 -39.11 -49.88
CA ILE A 2 -53.07 -39.33 -48.61
C ILE A 2 -51.83 -40.23 -48.73
N LYS A 3 -50.75 -39.61 -49.20
CA LYS A 3 -49.37 -40.01 -49.01
C LYS A 3 -48.76 -38.95 -48.09
N ASN A 4 -48.00 -39.38 -47.09
CA ASN A 4 -47.16 -38.57 -46.20
C ASN A 4 -47.91 -37.80 -45.09
N LEU A 5 -48.02 -38.41 -43.91
CA LEU A 5 -47.97 -37.66 -42.65
C LEU A 5 -47.50 -38.54 -41.49
N LEU A 6 -46.28 -39.07 -41.63
CA LEU A 6 -45.48 -39.61 -40.53
C LEU A 6 -44.17 -38.82 -40.57
N PHE A 7 -43.79 -38.22 -39.43
CA PHE A 7 -42.70 -37.29 -39.15
C PHE A 7 -43.15 -35.85 -38.86
N MET A 8 -43.63 -35.62 -37.64
CA MET A 8 -43.40 -34.35 -36.96
C MET A 8 -42.65 -34.68 -35.66
N SER A 9 -41.34 -34.88 -35.83
CA SER A 9 -40.40 -35.10 -34.74
C SER A 9 -40.32 -33.86 -33.87
N PHE A 10 -40.42 -34.11 -32.56
CA PHE A 10 -39.84 -33.32 -31.47
C PHE A 10 -38.62 -32.50 -31.91
N LEU A 11 -38.71 -31.17 -31.86
CA LEU A 11 -37.55 -30.28 -31.73
C LEU A 11 -38.00 -28.87 -31.31
N LEU A 12 -38.66 -28.78 -30.16
CA LEU A 12 -38.54 -27.56 -29.36
C LEU A 12 -37.30 -27.76 -28.48
N MET A 13 -36.14 -27.45 -29.07
CA MET A 13 -34.92 -27.19 -28.33
C MET A 13 -35.24 -26.05 -27.36
N SER A 14 -35.49 -26.39 -26.11
CA SER A 14 -35.30 -25.48 -25.00
C SER A 14 -33.84 -25.05 -25.04
N VAL A 15 -33.60 -23.87 -25.60
CA VAL A 15 -32.36 -23.14 -25.38
C VAL A 15 -32.37 -22.77 -23.90
N TYR A 16 -31.95 -23.70 -23.05
CA TYR A 16 -31.44 -23.36 -21.74
C TYR A 16 -30.14 -22.61 -22.02
N GLY A 17 -30.24 -21.30 -22.21
CA GLY A 17 -29.10 -20.42 -22.05
C GLY A 17 -28.62 -20.64 -20.61
N THR A 18 -27.58 -21.44 -20.43
CA THR A 18 -26.84 -21.41 -19.17
C THR A 18 -26.20 -20.04 -19.13
N THR A 19 -26.83 -19.07 -18.46
CA THR A 19 -26.14 -17.89 -17.98
C THR A 19 -25.18 -18.39 -16.91
N GLN A 20 -24.03 -18.94 -17.34
CA GLN A 20 -22.91 -19.12 -16.44
C GLN A 20 -22.46 -17.71 -16.07
N ASN A 21 -22.95 -17.21 -14.94
CA ASN A 21 -22.35 -16.09 -14.22
C ASN A 21 -20.95 -16.55 -13.78
N ASN A 22 -20.02 -16.63 -14.71
CA ASN A 22 -18.62 -16.79 -14.38
C ASN A 22 -18.14 -15.38 -14.08
N ALA A 23 -18.05 -14.98 -12.81
CA ALA A 23 -17.39 -13.71 -12.47
C ALA A 23 -16.00 -13.61 -13.11
N GLU A 24 -15.35 -14.73 -13.45
CA GLU A 24 -14.14 -14.75 -14.26
C GLU A 24 -14.31 -14.04 -15.61
N THR A 25 -15.42 -14.23 -16.32
CA THR A 25 -15.71 -13.56 -17.61
C THR A 25 -15.94 -12.06 -17.42
N ASP A 26 -16.70 -11.67 -16.40
CA ASP A 26 -16.95 -10.26 -16.08
C ASP A 26 -15.67 -9.54 -15.63
N LEU A 27 -14.83 -10.25 -14.88
CA LEU A 27 -13.54 -9.76 -14.42
C LEU A 27 -12.60 -9.47 -15.58
N VAL A 28 -12.65 -10.22 -16.70
CA VAL A 28 -11.78 -9.96 -17.87
C VAL A 28 -11.95 -8.53 -18.37
N ALA A 29 -13.17 -8.01 -18.42
CA ALA A 29 -13.49 -6.68 -18.95
C ALA A 29 -12.99 -5.50 -18.09
N ILE A 30 -12.58 -5.75 -16.84
CA ILE A 30 -12.15 -4.70 -15.90
C ILE A 30 -10.66 -4.41 -16.06
N GLU A 31 -10.29 -3.33 -16.72
CA GLU A 31 -8.90 -2.93 -16.99
C GLU A 31 -8.43 -1.75 -16.15
N THR A 32 -9.39 -0.94 -15.66
CA THR A 32 -9.12 0.30 -14.93
C THR A 32 -9.67 0.25 -13.51
N GLU A 33 -9.14 1.13 -12.66
CA GLU A 33 -9.66 1.34 -11.30
C GLU A 33 -11.10 1.85 -11.31
N GLU A 34 -11.45 2.78 -12.20
CA GLU A 34 -12.81 3.29 -12.36
C GLU A 34 -13.82 2.19 -12.74
N GLN A 35 -13.43 1.28 -13.64
CA GLN A 35 -14.24 0.12 -13.99
C GLN A 35 -14.38 -0.84 -12.80
N ALA A 36 -13.31 -1.03 -12.02
CA ALA A 36 -13.35 -1.86 -10.82
C ALA A 36 -14.27 -1.25 -9.74
N GLU A 37 -14.23 0.06 -9.53
CA GLU A 37 -15.11 0.77 -8.61
C GLU A 37 -16.57 0.69 -9.05
N THR A 38 -16.84 0.90 -10.34
CA THR A 38 -18.19 0.76 -10.92
C THR A 38 -18.72 -0.67 -10.74
N PHE A 39 -17.86 -1.67 -10.98
CA PHE A 39 -18.20 -3.07 -10.77
C PHE A 39 -18.52 -3.36 -9.30
N LEU A 40 -17.70 -2.85 -8.37
CA LEU A 40 -17.93 -3.00 -6.94
C LEU A 40 -19.24 -2.34 -6.49
N ALA A 41 -19.57 -1.15 -6.99
CA ALA A 41 -20.81 -0.46 -6.66
C ALA A 41 -22.05 -1.28 -7.07
N SER A 42 -21.95 -2.07 -8.14
CA SER A 42 -23.01 -2.97 -8.60
C SER A 42 -23.17 -4.24 -7.73
N LYS A 43 -22.13 -4.62 -6.95
CA LYS A 43 -22.12 -5.84 -6.12
C LYS A 43 -22.35 -5.48 -4.65
N LYS A 44 -23.40 -6.03 -4.03
CA LYS A 44 -23.79 -5.72 -2.63
C LYS A 44 -22.95 -6.40 -1.54
N ASP A 45 -21.90 -7.15 -1.89
CA ASP A 45 -21.08 -7.86 -0.90
C ASP A 45 -19.92 -6.99 -0.39
N LYS A 46 -19.92 -6.71 0.91
CA LYS A 46 -18.88 -5.94 1.62
C LYS A 46 -17.50 -6.61 1.61
N LYS A 47 -17.42 -7.91 1.30
CA LYS A 47 -16.14 -8.62 1.15
C LYS A 47 -15.41 -8.23 -0.12
N ASN A 48 -16.12 -7.68 -1.11
CA ASN A 48 -15.57 -7.22 -2.38
C ASN A 48 -14.93 -5.84 -2.20
N LYS A 49 -13.67 -5.69 -2.61
CA LYS A 49 -12.93 -4.43 -2.44
C LYS A 49 -11.68 -4.37 -3.30
N ILE A 50 -11.20 -3.16 -3.54
CA ILE A 50 -9.84 -2.92 -4.04
C ILE A 50 -8.88 -2.93 -2.84
N ILE A 51 -7.76 -3.62 -2.98
CA ILE A 51 -6.71 -3.70 -1.97
C ILE A 51 -5.40 -3.27 -2.61
N VAL A 52 -4.67 -2.37 -1.95
CA VAL A 52 -3.32 -1.98 -2.36
C VAL A 52 -2.32 -2.85 -1.61
N PHE A 53 -1.49 -3.59 -2.35
CA PHE A 53 -0.36 -4.31 -1.79
C PHE A 53 0.92 -3.55 -2.12
N ASN A 54 1.70 -3.30 -1.09
CA ASN A 54 3.10 -2.88 -1.17
C ASN A 54 4.01 -4.09 -0.89
N GLU A 55 5.01 -4.33 -1.75
CA GLU A 55 5.87 -5.51 -1.68
C GLU A 55 6.70 -5.58 -0.40
N GLU A 56 7.08 -4.44 0.18
CA GLU A 56 7.80 -4.40 1.45
C GLU A 56 6.93 -4.73 2.66
N LYS A 57 5.67 -4.28 2.66
CA LYS A 57 4.77 -4.49 3.80
C LYS A 57 4.06 -5.85 3.74
N HIS A 58 3.75 -6.36 2.55
CA HIS A 58 2.92 -7.57 2.40
C HIS A 58 3.73 -8.78 1.95
N LYS A 59 4.13 -9.62 2.92
CA LYS A 59 4.98 -10.80 2.69
C LYS A 59 4.24 -12.15 2.72
N SER A 60 2.91 -12.15 2.78
CA SER A 60 2.10 -13.37 2.78
C SER A 60 2.27 -14.18 1.49
N ILE A 61 1.97 -15.48 1.53
CA ILE A 61 2.04 -16.36 0.34
C ILE A 61 1.19 -15.78 -0.80
N LEU A 62 -0.06 -15.39 -0.50
CA LEU A 62 -0.94 -14.74 -1.47
C LEU A 62 -0.32 -13.48 -2.05
N ALA A 63 0.21 -12.57 -1.23
CA ALA A 63 0.81 -11.33 -1.73
C ALA A 63 1.97 -11.63 -2.70
N LYS A 64 2.86 -12.56 -2.33
CA LYS A 64 3.98 -12.99 -3.19
C LYS A 64 3.50 -13.57 -4.52
N GLU A 65 2.41 -14.33 -4.52
CA GLU A 65 1.82 -14.84 -5.77
C GLU A 65 1.22 -13.71 -6.61
N LEU A 66 0.52 -12.77 -6.00
CA LEU A 66 -0.08 -11.63 -6.70
C LEU A 66 0.99 -10.72 -7.33
N PHE A 67 2.13 -10.49 -6.66
CA PHE A 67 3.25 -9.72 -7.23
C PHE A 67 3.90 -10.40 -8.44
N LYS A 68 3.76 -11.72 -8.61
CA LYS A 68 4.24 -12.42 -9.81
C LYS A 68 3.32 -12.23 -11.02
N LEU A 69 2.08 -11.84 -10.81
CA LEU A 69 1.13 -11.58 -11.88
C LEU A 69 1.46 -10.26 -12.60
N SER A 70 1.16 -10.21 -13.89
CA SER A 70 1.06 -8.97 -14.66
C SER A 70 -0.25 -8.26 -14.36
N LYS A 71 -0.35 -6.99 -14.74
CA LYS A 71 -1.66 -6.31 -14.84
C LYS A 71 -2.62 -7.17 -15.68
N GLY A 72 -3.86 -7.27 -15.24
CA GLY A 72 -4.90 -8.14 -15.81
C GLY A 72 -4.90 -9.57 -15.26
N GLY A 73 -3.81 -10.03 -14.66
CA GLY A 73 -3.68 -11.39 -14.14
C GLY A 73 -4.64 -11.66 -12.97
N VAL A 74 -5.15 -12.90 -12.90
CA VAL A 74 -6.12 -13.33 -11.88
C VAL A 74 -5.57 -14.51 -11.10
N LYS A 75 -5.65 -14.44 -9.76
CA LYS A 75 -5.49 -15.58 -8.86
C LYS A 75 -6.85 -15.93 -8.26
N THR A 76 -7.20 -17.20 -8.27
CA THR A 76 -8.42 -17.70 -7.64
C THR A 76 -8.05 -18.62 -6.48
N ASN A 77 -8.64 -18.38 -5.32
CA ASN A 77 -8.60 -19.29 -4.18
C ASN A 77 -10.02 -19.80 -3.91
N ARG A 78 -10.17 -21.09 -3.65
CA ARG A 78 -11.46 -21.73 -3.35
C ARG A 78 -11.35 -22.50 -2.05
N ASN A 79 -12.37 -22.39 -1.21
CA ASN A 79 -12.62 -23.29 -0.08
C ASN A 79 -14.05 -23.86 -0.18
N ASP A 80 -14.51 -24.56 0.84
CA ASP A 80 -15.82 -25.22 0.85
C ASP A 80 -17.01 -24.25 0.87
N TYR A 81 -16.79 -22.98 1.23
CA TYR A 81 -17.84 -21.97 1.43
C TYR A 81 -17.81 -20.86 0.38
N GLU A 82 -16.63 -20.51 -0.12
CA GLU A 82 -16.45 -19.38 -1.01
C GLU A 82 -15.34 -19.58 -2.04
N LYS A 83 -15.52 -18.92 -3.18
CA LYS A 83 -14.53 -18.73 -4.23
C LYS A 83 -14.12 -17.26 -4.25
N THR A 84 -12.84 -16.98 -4.05
CA THR A 84 -12.29 -15.61 -4.08
C THR A 84 -11.39 -15.40 -5.28
N HIS A 85 -11.71 -14.39 -6.07
CA HIS A 85 -10.92 -13.91 -7.19
C HIS A 85 -10.11 -12.67 -6.80
N TYR A 86 -8.86 -12.64 -7.21
CA TYR A 86 -7.94 -11.52 -7.04
C TYR A 86 -7.40 -11.13 -8.41
N LYS A 87 -7.90 -10.03 -8.98
CA LYS A 87 -7.40 -9.48 -10.24
C LYS A 87 -6.44 -8.34 -9.98
N VAL A 88 -5.23 -8.40 -10.54
CA VAL A 88 -4.30 -7.26 -10.53
C VAL A 88 -4.79 -6.24 -11.56
N ILE A 89 -5.30 -5.10 -11.09
CA ILE A 89 -5.85 -4.03 -11.95
C ILE A 89 -4.83 -2.92 -12.22
N ASP A 90 -3.83 -2.77 -11.35
CA ASP A 90 -2.72 -1.87 -11.55
C ASP A 90 -1.44 -2.45 -10.95
N LYS A 91 -0.30 -2.12 -11.56
CA LYS A 91 1.03 -2.52 -11.11
C LYS A 91 2.03 -1.45 -11.50
N LYS A 92 2.75 -0.92 -10.51
CA LYS A 92 3.75 0.13 -10.71
C LYS A 92 4.90 0.01 -9.74
N GLU A 93 6.02 0.57 -10.14
CA GLU A 93 7.16 0.82 -9.28
C GLU A 93 7.06 2.26 -8.77
N THR A 94 7.06 2.44 -7.46
CA THR A 94 6.94 3.77 -6.83
C THR A 94 8.22 4.06 -6.05
N PRO A 95 8.79 5.27 -6.11
CA PRO A 95 9.93 5.64 -5.27
C PRO A 95 9.50 5.76 -3.81
N TYR A 96 10.27 5.13 -2.93
CA TYR A 96 10.09 5.14 -1.49
C TYR A 96 11.35 5.62 -0.78
N TYR A 97 11.14 6.27 0.35
CA TYR A 97 12.12 6.93 1.20
C TYR A 97 12.06 6.32 2.59
N ARG A 98 13.17 6.35 3.30
CA ARG A 98 13.26 5.89 4.69
C ARG A 98 14.33 6.71 5.39
N VAL A 99 14.01 7.22 6.55
CA VAL A 99 14.95 7.99 7.38
C VAL A 99 14.87 7.50 8.81
N SER A 100 15.87 7.84 9.60
CA SER A 100 15.74 7.82 11.04
C SER A 100 15.48 9.24 11.54
N TYR A 101 14.57 9.41 12.48
CA TYR A 101 14.20 10.73 12.98
C TYR A 101 13.97 10.74 14.50
N ILE A 102 14.23 11.90 15.10
CA ILE A 102 13.93 12.22 16.50
C ILE A 102 12.99 13.41 16.49
N TYR A 103 11.79 13.23 17.01
CA TYR A 103 10.78 14.28 17.10
C TYR A 103 10.85 15.00 18.45
N LEU A 104 10.81 16.33 18.41
CA LEU A 104 10.80 17.25 19.53
C LEU A 104 9.56 18.15 19.41
N ASP A 105 8.75 18.20 20.47
CA ASP A 105 7.44 18.87 20.49
C ASP A 105 7.58 20.31 20.99
N GLY A 106 7.39 21.28 20.10
CA GLY A 106 7.46 22.70 20.42
C GLY A 106 6.31 23.24 21.25
N ASN A 107 5.27 22.43 21.48
CA ASN A 107 4.21 22.78 22.44
C ASN A 107 4.62 22.43 23.89
N LYS A 108 5.67 21.62 24.06
CA LYS A 108 6.21 21.22 25.38
C LYS A 108 7.51 21.93 25.73
N LEU A 109 8.34 22.20 24.74
CA LEU A 109 9.62 22.88 24.89
C LEU A 109 9.65 24.16 24.07
N ASN A 110 10.30 25.19 24.60
CA ASN A 110 10.59 26.37 23.80
C ASN A 110 11.77 26.12 22.84
N LEU A 111 11.94 27.02 21.87
CA LEU A 111 12.95 26.87 20.81
C LEU A 111 14.39 26.79 21.34
N GLN A 112 14.70 27.47 22.45
CA GLN A 112 16.03 27.42 23.07
C GLN A 112 16.31 26.02 23.65
N GLU A 113 15.32 25.42 24.30
CA GLU A 113 15.39 24.06 24.83
C GLU A 113 15.52 23.03 23.70
N ILE A 114 14.70 23.16 22.66
CA ILE A 114 14.76 22.32 21.45
C ILE A 114 16.16 22.36 20.83
N ASN A 115 16.72 23.56 20.63
CA ASN A 115 18.04 23.71 20.02
C ASN A 115 19.16 23.16 20.92
N SER A 116 19.00 23.27 22.24
CA SER A 116 19.92 22.66 23.21
C SER A 116 19.89 21.12 23.13
N LEU A 117 18.70 20.53 22.98
CA LEU A 117 18.55 19.08 22.77
C LEU A 117 19.15 18.63 21.45
N ARG A 118 18.86 19.33 20.33
CA ARG A 118 19.45 19.04 19.02
C ARG A 118 20.97 19.06 19.06
N LYS A 119 21.55 20.09 19.66
CA LYS A 119 23.01 20.17 19.84
C LYS A 119 23.54 18.96 20.61
N THR A 120 22.85 18.57 21.68
CA THR A 120 23.22 17.38 22.49
C THR A 120 23.15 16.09 21.66
N ILE A 121 22.09 15.89 20.89
CA ILE A 121 21.89 14.73 20.03
C ILE A 121 23.00 14.67 18.97
N LEU A 122 23.26 15.78 18.27
CA LEU A 122 24.27 15.87 17.21
C LEU A 122 25.67 15.58 17.76
N MET A 123 26.05 16.18 18.90
CA MET A 123 27.34 15.91 19.53
C MET A 123 27.47 14.43 19.91
N LYS A 124 26.45 13.83 20.54
CA LYS A 124 26.50 12.41 20.91
C LYS A 124 26.60 11.49 19.72
N TYR A 125 25.91 11.81 18.62
CA TYR A 125 26.00 11.04 17.38
C TYR A 125 27.41 11.15 16.77
N GLN A 126 28.00 12.36 16.75
CA GLN A 126 29.38 12.59 16.33
C GLN A 126 30.39 11.84 17.20
N ASP A 127 30.11 11.69 18.49
CA ASP A 127 30.92 10.89 19.44
C ASP A 127 30.70 9.36 19.29
N GLY A 128 29.90 8.92 18.29
CA GLY A 128 29.71 7.51 17.94
C GLY A 128 28.50 6.84 18.60
N ALA A 129 27.63 7.59 19.29
CA ALA A 129 26.39 7.01 19.82
C ALA A 129 25.45 6.58 18.68
N PRO A 130 24.91 5.34 18.70
CA PRO A 130 23.95 4.90 17.69
C PRO A 130 22.69 5.78 17.65
N PHE A 131 22.24 6.13 16.45
CA PHE A 131 21.07 7.01 16.29
C PHE A 131 19.80 6.39 16.89
N ASP A 132 19.63 5.08 16.81
CA ASP A 132 18.45 4.39 17.37
C ASP A 132 18.41 4.50 18.90
N PHE A 133 19.58 4.46 19.55
CA PHE A 133 19.73 4.70 20.97
C PHE A 133 19.36 6.14 21.32
N LEU A 134 19.87 7.12 20.56
CA LEU A 134 19.52 8.53 20.76
C LEU A 134 18.02 8.77 20.56
N ALA A 135 17.40 8.14 19.56
CA ALA A 135 15.97 8.25 19.32
C ALA A 135 15.15 7.70 20.49
N LYS A 136 15.51 6.52 21.03
CA LYS A 136 14.86 5.95 22.22
C LYS A 136 14.98 6.86 23.44
N GLN A 137 16.07 7.61 23.55
CA GLN A 137 16.33 8.49 24.69
C GLN A 137 15.62 9.86 24.57
N TYR A 138 15.61 10.45 23.39
CA TYR A 138 15.26 11.87 23.22
C TYR A 138 13.95 12.12 22.47
N ALA A 139 13.41 11.16 21.73
CA ALA A 139 12.17 11.37 20.99
C ALA A 139 10.98 11.55 21.92
N MET A 140 10.14 12.55 21.63
CA MET A 140 8.98 12.92 22.46
C MET A 140 7.68 12.20 22.08
N TYR A 141 7.75 11.26 21.12
CA TYR A 141 6.58 10.55 20.59
C TYR A 141 6.96 9.15 20.05
N GLU A 142 6.12 8.61 19.16
CA GLU A 142 6.22 7.24 18.61
C GLU A 142 7.57 6.90 17.97
N SER A 143 8.34 7.88 17.49
CA SER A 143 9.68 7.63 16.96
C SER A 143 10.59 6.93 17.97
N GLY A 144 10.50 7.27 19.25
CA GLY A 144 11.33 6.65 20.29
C GLY A 144 11.11 5.14 20.41
N LYS A 145 9.87 4.67 20.23
CA LYS A 145 9.52 3.24 20.33
C LYS A 145 10.11 2.40 19.20
N LYS A 146 10.40 3.02 18.06
CA LYS A 146 10.95 2.36 16.86
C LYS A 146 12.44 2.65 16.65
N GLY A 147 13.12 3.24 17.63
CA GLY A 147 14.52 3.67 17.45
C GLY A 147 14.66 4.72 16.34
N GLY A 148 13.64 5.54 16.15
CA GLY A 148 13.61 6.61 15.14
C GLY A 148 13.29 6.14 13.73
N ASP A 149 13.08 4.85 13.47
CA ASP A 149 12.81 4.36 12.12
C ASP A 149 11.43 4.80 11.58
N SER A 150 11.43 5.55 10.47
CA SER A 150 10.20 5.93 9.76
C SER A 150 9.53 4.73 9.07
N GLY A 151 10.30 3.69 8.78
CA GLY A 151 9.95 2.71 7.75
C GLY A 151 9.94 3.35 6.35
N TRP A 152 9.60 2.54 5.33
CA TRP A 152 9.46 3.03 3.97
C TRP A 152 8.14 3.78 3.79
N PHE A 153 8.23 5.03 3.34
CA PHE A 153 7.10 5.90 2.94
C PHE A 153 7.34 6.48 1.55
N LYS A 154 6.27 6.89 0.86
CA LYS A 154 6.35 7.58 -0.44
C LYS A 154 5.73 8.98 -0.33
N ALA A 155 6.00 9.81 -1.33
CA ALA A 155 5.34 11.10 -1.47
C ALA A 155 3.81 10.94 -1.61
N GLY A 156 3.05 11.79 -0.93
CA GLY A 156 1.60 11.74 -0.81
C GLY A 156 1.06 10.75 0.22
N ASP A 157 1.91 10.05 1.01
CA ASP A 157 1.41 9.14 2.05
C ASP A 157 0.89 9.91 3.28
N HIS A 158 1.32 11.16 3.46
CA HIS A 158 1.01 12.00 4.63
C HIS A 158 1.33 11.32 5.96
N SER A 159 2.35 10.46 5.95
CA SER A 159 2.76 9.71 7.15
C SER A 159 3.54 10.61 8.12
N PHE A 160 4.19 11.65 7.59
CA PHE A 160 5.00 12.61 8.32
C PHE A 160 4.79 14.02 7.75
N ASP A 161 4.89 15.05 8.58
CA ASP A 161 4.82 16.44 8.12
C ASP A 161 6.10 16.87 7.37
N PHE A 162 7.24 16.26 7.66
CA PHE A 162 8.52 16.45 6.95
C PHE A 162 8.63 15.72 5.61
N GLU A 163 7.60 15.00 5.15
CA GLU A 163 7.67 14.13 3.98
C GLU A 163 8.12 14.89 2.71
N ASN A 164 7.62 16.11 2.52
CA ASN A 164 7.99 16.95 1.37
C ASN A 164 9.46 17.37 1.42
N ASP A 165 10.00 17.70 2.59
CA ASP A 165 11.42 18.03 2.76
C ASP A 165 12.30 16.84 2.36
N ILE A 166 11.95 15.64 2.80
CA ILE A 166 12.73 14.42 2.49
C ILE A 166 12.62 14.01 1.03
N THR A 167 11.42 14.08 0.45
CA THR A 167 11.17 13.60 -0.91
C THR A 167 11.64 14.59 -2.00
N ASN A 168 11.72 15.88 -1.68
CA ASN A 168 12.21 16.91 -2.61
C ASN A 168 13.63 17.40 -2.29
N GLY A 169 14.15 17.08 -1.10
CA GLY A 169 15.48 17.47 -0.65
C GLY A 169 16.60 16.67 -1.32
N ALA A 170 17.74 17.31 -1.52
CA ALA A 170 18.96 16.68 -2.02
C ALA A 170 19.91 16.35 -0.85
N TYR A 171 19.49 15.43 0.04
CA TYR A 171 20.30 15.01 1.17
C TYR A 171 21.27 13.88 0.79
N ASN A 172 22.51 13.96 1.27
CA ASN A 172 23.50 12.92 1.07
C ASN A 172 23.18 11.69 1.94
N ASN A 173 23.72 10.55 1.54
CA ASN A 173 23.64 9.35 2.36
C ASN A 173 24.44 9.55 3.65
N GLU A 174 23.88 9.10 4.78
CA GLU A 174 24.40 9.24 6.15
C GLU A 174 24.46 10.69 6.66
N GLU A 175 23.83 11.63 5.96
CA GLU A 175 23.72 13.01 6.42
C GLU A 175 22.77 13.10 7.62
N ILE A 176 23.21 13.78 8.68
CA ILE A 176 22.40 14.14 9.84
C ILE A 176 22.15 15.66 9.86
N PHE A 177 20.90 16.06 10.01
CA PHE A 177 20.51 17.46 9.99
C PHE A 177 19.31 17.73 10.90
N SER A 178 19.07 19.01 11.19
CA SER A 178 17.88 19.46 11.89
C SER A 178 16.86 20.00 10.88
N LEU A 179 15.57 19.77 11.14
CA LEU A 179 14.48 20.26 10.31
C LEU A 179 13.39 20.87 11.19
N ASP A 180 12.90 22.05 10.79
CA ASP A 180 11.87 22.80 11.49
C ASP A 180 10.58 22.80 10.66
N ILE A 181 9.45 22.49 11.29
CA ILE A 181 8.12 22.66 10.72
C ILE A 181 7.34 23.60 11.66
N PRO A 182 7.54 24.93 11.55
CA PRO A 182 6.96 25.90 12.47
C PRO A 182 5.43 25.88 12.47
N GLU A 183 4.79 25.54 11.34
CA GLU A 183 3.34 25.50 11.18
C GLU A 183 2.68 24.50 12.15
N THR A 184 3.41 23.45 12.54
CA THR A 184 2.92 22.40 13.45
C THR A 184 3.65 22.41 14.79
N ASN A 185 4.51 23.39 15.05
CA ASN A 185 5.45 23.40 16.19
C ASN A 185 6.25 22.09 16.29
N SER A 186 6.62 21.52 15.14
CA SER A 186 7.31 20.23 15.07
C SER A 186 8.76 20.41 14.71
N TYR A 187 9.65 19.77 15.48
CA TYR A 187 11.09 19.95 15.36
C TYR A 187 11.78 18.60 15.30
N TYR A 188 12.67 18.43 14.34
CA TYR A 188 13.30 17.14 14.05
C TYR A 188 14.83 17.21 14.11
N VAL A 189 15.42 16.07 14.45
CA VAL A 189 16.76 15.65 13.99
C VAL A 189 16.56 14.46 13.08
N ILE A 190 17.08 14.50 11.86
CA ILE A 190 16.91 13.48 10.84
C ILE A 190 18.28 12.94 10.44
N LEU A 191 18.37 11.62 10.32
CA LEU A 191 19.50 10.90 9.74
C LEU A 191 19.04 10.20 8.46
N ASN A 192 19.61 10.61 7.33
CA ASN A 192 19.33 10.05 6.02
C ASN A 192 20.22 8.84 5.72
N SER A 193 19.95 7.70 6.36
CA SER A 193 20.78 6.49 6.23
C SER A 193 20.38 5.53 5.11
N TYR A 194 19.29 5.82 4.38
CA TYR A 194 18.79 4.93 3.33
C TYR A 194 18.68 5.68 2.01
N LYS A 195 19.27 5.09 0.96
CA LYS A 195 19.01 5.54 -0.40
C LYS A 195 17.55 5.26 -0.78
N PRO A 196 16.87 6.19 -1.46
CA PRO A 196 15.56 5.92 -2.03
C PRO A 196 15.61 4.68 -2.91
N LYS A 197 14.52 3.90 -2.89
CA LYS A 197 14.40 2.73 -3.75
C LYS A 197 12.99 2.62 -4.31
N ASN A 198 12.89 2.00 -5.47
CA ASN A 198 11.60 1.65 -6.03
C ASN A 198 11.05 0.42 -5.31
N ILE A 199 9.77 0.49 -4.93
CA ILE A 199 9.03 -0.63 -4.36
C ILE A 199 7.81 -0.90 -5.23
N SER A 200 7.59 -2.18 -5.54
CA SER A 200 6.45 -2.61 -6.31
C SER A 200 5.14 -2.43 -5.52
N GLU A 201 4.18 -1.78 -6.16
CA GLU A 201 2.81 -1.64 -5.69
C GLU A 201 1.85 -2.26 -6.70
N ILE A 202 0.91 -3.07 -6.20
CA ILE A 202 -0.19 -3.58 -7.00
C ILE A 202 -1.54 -3.16 -6.39
N LYS A 203 -2.48 -2.75 -7.23
CA LYS A 203 -3.89 -2.65 -6.85
C LYS A 203 -4.59 -3.93 -7.31
N VAL A 204 -5.32 -4.53 -6.39
CA VAL A 204 -5.95 -5.84 -6.59
C VAL A 204 -7.44 -5.72 -6.30
N LEU A 205 -8.26 -6.02 -7.30
CA LEU A 205 -9.69 -6.20 -7.14
C LEU A 205 -9.94 -7.58 -6.53
N LYS A 206 -10.47 -7.62 -5.31
CA LYS A 206 -10.91 -8.83 -4.63
C LYS A 206 -12.41 -8.99 -4.80
N ILE A 207 -12.85 -10.12 -5.36
CA ILE A 207 -14.27 -10.51 -5.47
C ILE A 207 -14.47 -11.87 -4.77
N VAL A 208 -15.48 -11.96 -3.92
CA VAL A 208 -15.87 -13.18 -3.21
C VAL A 208 -17.24 -13.64 -3.70
N GLU A 209 -17.33 -14.92 -4.04
CA GLU A 209 -18.56 -15.62 -4.41
C GLU A 209 -18.84 -16.71 -3.39
N THR A 210 -20.05 -16.74 -2.83
CA THR A 210 -20.48 -17.84 -1.96
C THR A 210 -20.88 -19.04 -2.83
N LEU A 211 -20.48 -20.23 -2.42
CA LEU A 211 -20.76 -21.49 -3.12
C LEU A 211 -22.06 -22.15 -2.64
#